data_AF-A0A6G0WTV8-F1
#
_entry.id   AF-A0A6G0WTV8-F1
#
_cell.length_a   1.000
_cell.length_b   1.000
_cell.length_c   1.000
_cell.angle_alpha   90.00
_cell.angle_beta   90.00
_cell.angle_gamma   90.00
#
_symmetry.space_group_name_H-M   'P 1'
#
loop_
_entity.id
_entity.type
_entity.pdbx_description
1 polymer ?
#
loop_
_entity_poly.entity_id
_entity_poly.type
_entity_poly.pdbx_seq_one_letter_code
_entity_poly.pdbx_strand_id
1 'polypeptide(L)'
;MTKVHVTRRQEPTVRLNRWSVVYNVMFVLNLATTPFMAYMTEPLPGMTARINIPDWHSFQEFTQIMTTVFQTVYHNKINSTSTVVVVQDASSNTFVLRYTLDLPCLIPDNQIQDYLLRLPGSGFYGTSVQSYLTSFLTSNVEPRTAMKPWRICQHEYLVRIIFGEMCFWMDESEPVPNSTSPRYQMWAAIYSLETPQLCWVKFVFRSLVTTYVLYVLWTRYYCHYRTLVRNLRFVGLGSEYIHHQIVMGDPGYAVLTDPFVSLAMFVDIWYGAPYMIIAVWRVSQFQDLWAYALGCMYLSRTVWFAYLCMRGLSSLVKWRRWEASFAPVDPGFLAISAYLYGGPMASFIAKTHVAWIFRQLWSVGLPESQKNEAIEGFLGEARYIQLLTTSALSNPSLHVDDVQFSTCVLARARHVESLPTGSSYKRGTKILEYYV
;
A
#
# COMPACT_ATOMS: atom_id res chain seq x y z
N MET A 1 -30.69 -49.30 51.97
CA MET A 1 -29.93 -49.33 50.70
C MET A 1 -30.38 -48.17 49.83
N THR A 2 -29.60 -47.09 49.82
CA THR A 2 -29.93 -45.86 49.11
C THR A 2 -29.57 -46.04 47.63
N LYS A 3 -30.59 -46.05 46.75
CA LYS A 3 -30.41 -46.10 45.30
C LYS A 3 -29.76 -44.79 44.85
N VAL A 4 -28.45 -44.80 44.62
CA VAL A 4 -27.75 -43.70 43.97
C VAL A 4 -28.17 -43.71 42.50
N HIS A 5 -29.06 -42.81 42.12
CA HIS A 5 -29.32 -42.52 40.70
C HIS A 5 -28.10 -41.79 40.15
N VAL A 6 -27.25 -42.54 39.44
CA VAL A 6 -26.22 -41.97 38.58
C VAL A 6 -26.95 -41.34 37.39
N THR A 7 -27.31 -40.05 37.53
CA THR A 7 -27.73 -39.23 36.38
C THR A 7 -26.58 -39.21 35.40
N ARG A 8 -26.74 -39.93 34.28
CA ARG A 8 -25.79 -39.96 33.17
C ARG A 8 -25.64 -38.53 32.66
N ARG A 9 -24.51 -37.89 32.98
CA ARG A 9 -24.18 -36.53 32.54
C ARG A 9 -24.17 -36.54 31.01
N GLN A 10 -25.08 -35.82 30.37
CA GLN A 10 -25.07 -35.68 28.92
C GLN A 10 -23.78 -34.97 28.53
N GLU A 11 -23.04 -35.57 27.60
CA GLU A 11 -21.77 -35.00 27.15
C GLU A 11 -22.04 -33.70 26.38
N PRO A 12 -21.40 -32.58 26.76
CA PRO A 12 -21.58 -31.32 26.05
C PRO A 12 -21.08 -31.46 24.60
N THR A 13 -21.96 -31.17 23.66
CA THR A 13 -21.63 -31.17 22.24
C THR A 13 -21.11 -29.79 21.83
N VAL A 14 -19.97 -29.77 21.15
CA VAL A 14 -19.32 -28.54 20.69
C VAL A 14 -19.21 -28.59 19.17
N ARG A 15 -19.82 -27.62 18.49
CA ARG A 15 -19.77 -27.47 17.03
C ARG A 15 -19.13 -26.14 16.65
N LEU A 16 -18.35 -26.14 15.58
CA LEU A 16 -17.83 -24.92 14.96
C LEU A 16 -18.83 -24.44 13.91
N ASN A 17 -19.10 -23.14 13.86
CA ASN A 17 -19.90 -22.56 12.79
C ASN A 17 -19.15 -22.68 11.46
N ARG A 18 -19.76 -23.34 10.47
CA ARG A 18 -19.15 -23.57 9.15
C ARG A 18 -18.79 -22.27 8.44
N TRP A 19 -19.67 -21.27 8.50
CA TRP A 19 -19.43 -19.98 7.84
C TRP A 19 -18.28 -19.22 8.49
N SER A 20 -18.19 -19.22 9.82
CA SER A 20 -17.08 -18.55 10.51
C SER A 20 -15.75 -19.22 10.20
N VAL A 21 -15.72 -20.54 10.05
CA VAL A 21 -14.50 -21.26 9.63
C VAL A 21 -14.10 -20.86 8.22
N VAL A 22 -15.04 -20.76 7.28
CA VAL A 22 -14.75 -20.32 5.90
C VAL A 22 -14.17 -18.91 5.88
N TYR A 23 -14.80 -17.95 6.57
CA TYR A 23 -14.29 -16.57 6.66
C TYR A 23 -12.91 -16.53 7.31
N ASN A 24 -12.71 -17.27 8.40
CA ASN A 24 -11.42 -17.33 9.09
C ASN A 24 -10.31 -17.87 8.17
N VAL A 25 -10.57 -18.93 7.41
CA VAL A 25 -9.63 -19.46 6.41
C VAL A 25 -9.31 -18.41 5.33
N MET A 26 -10.31 -17.67 4.84
CA MET A 26 -10.08 -16.59 3.88
C MET A 26 -9.18 -15.49 4.45
N PHE A 27 -9.40 -15.06 5.70
CA PHE A 27 -8.54 -14.07 6.37
C PHE A 27 -7.11 -14.58 6.55
N VAL A 28 -6.94 -15.84 6.96
CA VAL A 28 -5.60 -16.43 7.10
C VAL A 28 -4.88 -16.53 5.76
N LEU A 29 -5.57 -16.96 4.70
CA LEU A 29 -5.01 -16.99 3.35
C LEU A 29 -4.62 -15.60 2.88
N ASN A 30 -5.47 -14.60 3.10
CA ASN A 30 -5.17 -13.21 2.78
C ASN A 30 -3.89 -12.76 3.51
N LEU A 31 -3.83 -12.91 4.85
CA LEU A 31 -2.68 -12.51 5.66
C LEU A 31 -1.38 -13.22 5.25
N ALA A 32 -1.45 -14.53 4.95
CA ALA A 32 -0.29 -15.32 4.54
C ALA A 32 0.18 -14.98 3.12
N THR A 33 -0.71 -14.54 2.24
CA THR A 33 -0.37 -14.18 0.86
C THR A 33 0.01 -12.71 0.69
N THR A 34 -0.32 -11.84 1.66
CA THR A 34 -0.01 -10.39 1.61
C THR A 34 1.45 -10.09 1.24
N PRO A 35 2.49 -10.75 1.80
CA PRO A 35 3.88 -10.48 1.41
C PRO A 35 4.15 -10.79 -0.07
N PHE A 36 3.43 -11.76 -0.64
CA PHE A 36 3.61 -12.20 -2.03
C PHE A 36 2.76 -11.42 -3.04
N MET A 37 1.76 -10.65 -2.61
CA MET A 37 0.97 -9.79 -3.50
C MET A 37 1.83 -8.81 -4.32
N ALA A 38 2.99 -8.45 -3.78
CA ALA A 38 4.04 -7.70 -4.45
C ALA A 38 4.39 -8.23 -5.86
N TYR A 39 4.43 -9.55 -6.04
CA TYR A 39 4.82 -10.19 -7.29
C TYR A 39 3.78 -10.10 -8.41
N MET A 40 2.63 -9.49 -8.15
CA MET A 40 1.71 -9.12 -9.23
C MET A 40 2.24 -7.96 -10.09
N THR A 41 3.22 -7.21 -9.58
CA THR A 41 3.86 -6.11 -10.31
C THR A 41 5.39 -6.22 -10.31
N GLU A 42 5.97 -6.77 -9.24
CA GLU A 42 7.40 -7.04 -9.12
C GLU A 42 7.80 -8.35 -9.83
N PRO A 43 9.00 -8.42 -10.43
CA PRO A 43 9.52 -9.63 -11.06
C PRO A 43 9.81 -10.72 -10.03
N LEU A 44 9.55 -11.97 -10.41
CA LEU A 44 9.97 -13.14 -9.62
C LEU A 44 11.50 -13.34 -9.72
N PRO A 45 12.09 -14.07 -8.76
CA PRO A 45 13.51 -14.44 -8.84
C PRO A 45 13.85 -15.13 -10.16
N GLY A 46 14.90 -14.65 -10.83
CA GLY A 46 15.34 -15.17 -12.13
C GLY A 46 14.60 -14.61 -13.35
N MET A 47 13.60 -13.75 -13.15
CA MET A 47 12.90 -13.05 -14.25
C MET A 47 13.44 -11.64 -14.52
N THR A 48 14.38 -11.15 -13.71
CA THR A 48 14.99 -9.83 -13.95
C THR A 48 16.03 -9.90 -15.06
N ALA A 49 15.81 -9.10 -16.09
CA ALA A 49 16.79 -8.84 -17.12
C ALA A 49 17.57 -7.56 -16.79
N ARG A 50 18.86 -7.54 -17.16
CA ARG A 50 19.69 -6.32 -17.09
C ARG A 50 19.88 -5.76 -18.48
N ILE A 51 19.73 -4.45 -18.60
CA ILE A 51 20.18 -3.73 -19.78
C ILE A 51 21.69 -3.52 -19.66
N ASN A 52 22.40 -3.68 -20.77
CA ASN A 52 23.80 -3.26 -20.85
C ASN A 52 23.84 -1.75 -21.11
N ILE A 53 24.18 -0.97 -20.08
CA ILE A 53 24.29 0.48 -20.17
C ILE A 53 25.78 0.80 -20.36
N PRO A 54 26.19 1.48 -21.45
CA PRO A 54 27.58 1.93 -21.65
C PRO A 54 28.05 2.81 -20.49
N ASP A 55 29.34 2.80 -20.17
CA ASP A 55 29.91 3.68 -19.14
C ASP A 55 29.74 5.18 -19.50
N TRP A 56 29.64 6.03 -18.48
CA TRP A 56 29.50 7.49 -18.62
C TRP A 56 30.43 8.23 -17.66
N HIS A 57 30.86 9.44 -18.04
CA HIS A 57 31.74 10.28 -17.23
C HIS A 57 31.07 11.56 -16.73
N SER A 58 29.96 11.97 -17.35
CA SER A 58 29.15 13.12 -16.94
C SER A 58 27.66 12.80 -16.91
N PHE A 59 26.89 13.57 -16.13
CA PHE A 59 25.43 13.43 -16.05
C PHE A 59 24.72 13.72 -17.38
N GLN A 60 25.30 14.61 -18.21
CA GLN A 60 24.77 14.91 -19.53
C GLN A 60 24.93 13.72 -20.49
N GLU A 61 26.10 13.06 -20.46
CA GLU A 61 26.34 11.82 -21.21
C GLU A 61 25.39 10.71 -20.75
N PHE A 62 25.24 10.54 -19.43
CA PHE A 62 24.27 9.60 -18.85
C PHE A 62 22.86 9.86 -19.38
N THR A 63 22.41 11.11 -19.33
CA THR A 63 21.08 11.50 -19.82
C THR A 63 20.89 11.14 -21.30
N GLN A 64 21.91 11.39 -22.12
CA GLN A 64 21.89 11.05 -23.54
C GLN A 64 21.83 9.54 -23.78
N ILE A 65 22.72 8.78 -23.14
CA ILE A 65 22.82 7.32 -23.30
C ILE A 65 21.52 6.67 -22.85
N MET A 66 21.06 6.99 -21.64
CA MET A 66 19.92 6.31 -21.03
C MET A 66 18.61 6.63 -21.75
N THR A 67 18.42 7.88 -22.19
CA THR A 67 17.26 8.25 -23.03
C THR A 67 17.27 7.49 -24.36
N THR A 68 18.43 7.36 -25.01
CA THR A 68 18.56 6.63 -26.29
C THR A 68 18.22 5.15 -26.13
N VAL A 69 18.65 4.54 -25.03
CA VAL A 69 18.31 3.16 -24.68
C VAL A 69 16.79 3.01 -24.52
N PHE A 70 16.14 3.88 -23.75
CA PHE A 70 14.68 3.82 -23.56
C PHE A 70 13.92 4.03 -24.87
N GLN A 71 14.33 5.00 -25.69
CA GLN A 71 13.74 5.23 -27.00
C GLN A 71 13.85 3.98 -27.88
N THR A 72 15.02 3.33 -27.91
CA THR A 72 15.23 2.10 -28.70
C THR A 72 14.30 0.95 -28.26
N VAL A 73 14.06 0.82 -26.95
CA VAL A 73 13.17 -0.23 -26.40
C VAL A 73 11.70 0.03 -26.75
N TYR A 74 11.24 1.27 -26.66
CA TYR A 74 9.81 1.59 -26.64
C TYR A 74 9.24 2.21 -27.91
N HIS A 75 10.06 2.87 -28.75
CA HIS A 75 9.58 3.61 -29.92
C HIS A 75 8.77 2.71 -30.88
N ASN A 76 9.16 1.45 -31.03
CA ASN A 76 8.48 0.49 -31.91
C ASN A 76 7.43 -0.39 -31.21
N LYS A 77 7.31 -0.30 -29.87
CA LYS A 77 6.41 -1.18 -29.09
C LYS A 77 5.06 -0.55 -28.79
N ILE A 78 4.91 0.78 -28.90
CA ILE A 78 3.70 1.49 -28.47
C ILE A 78 2.99 2.11 -29.66
N ASN A 79 1.96 1.41 -30.16
CA ASN A 79 1.08 1.88 -31.25
C ASN A 79 -0.31 2.33 -30.77
N SER A 80 -0.52 2.48 -29.46
CA SER A 80 -1.84 2.87 -28.92
C SER A 80 -2.18 4.32 -29.25
N THR A 81 -3.47 4.66 -29.34
CA THR A 81 -3.98 6.04 -29.49
C THR A 81 -4.42 6.66 -28.16
N SER A 82 -4.29 5.94 -27.05
CA SER A 82 -4.69 6.41 -25.72
C SER A 82 -3.85 7.61 -25.24
N THR A 83 -4.51 8.52 -24.52
CA THR A 83 -3.88 9.72 -23.93
C THR A 83 -2.78 9.36 -22.93
N VAL A 84 -2.99 8.30 -22.15
CA VAL A 84 -2.03 7.79 -21.17
C VAL A 84 -1.82 6.30 -21.40
N VAL A 85 -0.57 5.88 -21.53
CA VAL A 85 -0.20 4.48 -21.75
C VAL A 85 0.97 4.14 -20.83
N VAL A 86 0.77 3.19 -19.91
CA VAL A 86 1.84 2.60 -19.09
C VAL A 86 2.12 1.20 -19.60
N VAL A 87 3.37 0.96 -20.03
CA VAL A 87 3.82 -0.35 -20.53
C VAL A 87 5.05 -0.79 -19.75
N GLN A 88 5.08 -2.07 -19.41
CA GLN A 88 6.23 -2.73 -18.81
C GLN A 88 6.91 -3.59 -19.87
N ASP A 89 8.22 -3.47 -20.00
CA ASP A 89 9.03 -4.40 -20.77
C ASP A 89 9.78 -5.35 -19.85
N ALA A 90 9.24 -6.57 -19.70
CA ALA A 90 9.83 -7.60 -18.85
C ALA A 90 11.26 -7.98 -19.29
N SER A 91 11.56 -7.93 -20.60
CA SER A 91 12.88 -8.28 -21.14
C SER A 91 14.00 -7.28 -20.81
N SER A 92 13.66 -6.09 -20.34
CA SER A 92 14.63 -5.07 -19.98
C SER A 92 14.46 -4.55 -18.55
N ASN A 93 13.47 -5.06 -17.82
CA ASN A 93 13.04 -4.57 -16.51
C ASN A 93 12.83 -3.04 -16.49
N THR A 94 12.28 -2.51 -17.58
CA THR A 94 11.95 -1.10 -17.71
C THR A 94 10.45 -0.91 -17.78
N PHE A 95 10.04 0.31 -17.47
CA PHE A 95 8.65 0.74 -17.58
C PHE A 95 8.64 2.08 -18.28
N VAL A 96 7.61 2.31 -19.09
CA VAL A 96 7.41 3.60 -19.74
C VAL A 96 5.97 4.06 -19.53
N LEU A 97 5.85 5.35 -19.33
CA LEU A 97 4.63 6.12 -19.32
C LEU A 97 4.69 7.09 -20.49
N ARG A 98 3.75 6.96 -21.41
CA ARG A 98 3.54 7.93 -22.49
C ARG A 98 2.28 8.72 -22.20
N TYR A 99 2.39 10.04 -22.19
CA TYR A 99 1.31 10.97 -21.93
C TYR A 99 1.20 11.99 -23.06
N THR A 100 0.01 12.13 -23.63
CA THR A 100 -0.25 13.08 -24.72
C THR A 100 -0.68 14.43 -24.14
N LEU A 101 0.04 15.48 -24.52
CA LEU A 101 -0.16 16.86 -24.09
C LEU A 101 -0.76 17.69 -25.22
N ASP A 102 -1.93 18.26 -24.95
CA ASP A 102 -2.52 19.30 -25.78
C ASP A 102 -2.16 20.65 -25.16
N LEU A 103 -1.17 21.35 -25.74
CA LEU A 103 -0.66 22.60 -25.19
C LEU A 103 -1.15 23.80 -26.02
N PRO A 104 -1.56 24.91 -25.39
CA PRO A 104 -1.79 26.15 -26.12
C PRO A 104 -0.46 26.72 -26.63
N CYS A 105 -0.55 27.63 -27.61
CA CYS A 105 0.62 28.30 -28.20
C CYS A 105 1.44 29.08 -27.17
N LEU A 106 0.79 29.61 -26.13
CA LEU A 106 1.42 30.28 -25.00
C LEU A 106 0.68 29.90 -23.71
N ILE A 107 1.43 29.54 -22.68
CA ILE A 107 0.90 29.24 -21.34
C ILE A 107 1.24 30.43 -20.43
N PRO A 108 0.26 31.10 -19.82
CA PRO A 108 0.52 32.15 -18.84
C PRO A 108 1.33 31.63 -17.65
N ASP A 109 2.29 32.42 -17.15
CA ASP A 109 3.21 32.02 -16.06
C ASP A 109 2.48 31.56 -14.79
N ASN A 110 1.33 32.17 -14.49
CA ASN A 110 0.51 31.83 -13.33
C ASN A 110 -0.19 30.47 -13.44
N GLN A 111 -0.24 29.84 -14.62
CA GLN A 111 -0.89 28.54 -14.85
C GLN A 111 0.11 27.39 -15.00
N ILE A 112 1.40 27.65 -15.13
CA ILE A 112 2.41 26.61 -15.40
C ILE A 112 2.43 25.54 -14.31
N GLN A 113 2.31 25.95 -13.06
CA GLN A 113 2.30 25.02 -11.93
C GLN A 113 1.10 24.08 -11.98
N ASP A 114 -0.06 24.56 -12.45
CA ASP A 114 -1.25 23.73 -12.63
C ASP A 114 -1.07 22.72 -13.75
N TYR A 115 -0.41 23.10 -14.85
CA TYR A 115 -0.03 22.17 -15.91
C TYR A 115 0.92 21.09 -15.41
N LEU A 116 1.94 21.46 -14.61
CA LEU A 116 2.87 20.51 -14.02
C LEU A 116 2.18 19.52 -13.06
N LEU A 117 1.22 19.98 -12.25
CA LEU A 117 0.45 19.13 -11.33
C LEU A 117 -0.47 18.13 -12.07
N ARG A 118 -0.94 18.47 -13.26
CA ARG A 118 -1.75 17.57 -14.10
C ARG A 118 -0.94 16.43 -14.71
N LEU A 119 0.39 16.55 -14.75
CA LEU A 119 1.25 15.51 -15.29
C LEU A 119 1.22 14.25 -14.40
N PRO A 120 1.12 13.06 -14.99
CA PRO A 120 1.09 11.81 -14.24
C PRO A 120 2.43 11.59 -13.51
N GLY A 121 2.37 11.26 -12.22
CA GLY A 121 3.57 11.08 -11.39
C GLY A 121 4.31 12.36 -11.02
N SER A 122 3.70 13.55 -11.20
CA SER A 122 4.33 14.84 -10.87
C SER A 122 4.76 14.99 -9.41
N GLY A 123 4.22 14.13 -8.53
CA GLY A 123 4.62 14.00 -7.15
C GLY A 123 6.06 13.50 -6.98
N PHE A 124 6.67 12.85 -7.98
CA PHE A 124 8.03 12.28 -7.93
C PHE A 124 9.06 13.06 -8.76
N TYR A 125 8.69 14.22 -9.31
CA TYR A 125 9.62 14.98 -10.14
C TYR A 125 10.61 15.74 -9.25
N GLY A 126 11.91 15.51 -9.48
CA GLY A 126 12.98 16.26 -8.84
C GLY A 126 13.03 17.71 -9.33
N THR A 127 13.92 18.50 -8.71
CA THR A 127 14.08 19.92 -9.02
C THR A 127 14.46 20.16 -10.48
N SER A 128 15.34 19.33 -11.05
CA SER A 128 15.79 19.46 -12.44
C SER A 128 14.72 19.07 -13.45
N VAL A 129 13.95 18.01 -13.18
CA VAL A 129 12.82 17.62 -14.03
C VAL A 129 11.76 18.73 -14.02
N GLN A 130 11.49 19.34 -12.87
CA GLN A 130 10.56 20.46 -12.79
C GLN A 130 11.04 21.69 -13.53
N SER A 131 12.32 22.07 -13.41
CA SER A 131 12.87 23.22 -14.13
C SER A 131 12.91 22.96 -15.64
N TYR A 132 13.23 21.75 -16.05
CA TYR A 132 13.17 21.29 -17.44
C TYR A 132 11.74 21.39 -18.00
N LEU A 133 10.74 20.82 -17.32
CA LEU A 133 9.35 20.87 -17.77
C LEU A 133 8.81 22.30 -17.77
N THR A 134 9.18 23.12 -16.78
CA THR A 134 8.83 24.54 -16.73
C THR A 134 9.39 25.28 -17.95
N SER A 135 10.67 25.04 -18.28
CA SER A 135 11.33 25.67 -19.44
C SER A 135 10.69 25.26 -20.77
N PHE A 136 10.23 24.01 -20.86
CA PHE A 136 9.48 23.53 -22.02
C PHE A 136 8.11 24.22 -22.14
N LEU A 137 7.38 24.34 -21.03
CA LEU A 137 6.05 24.95 -20.98
C LEU A 137 6.10 26.48 -21.22
N THR A 138 7.14 27.18 -20.78
CA THR A 138 7.33 28.63 -21.04
C THR A 138 7.78 28.94 -22.46
N SER A 139 8.41 27.98 -23.14
CA SER A 139 8.93 28.19 -24.51
C SER A 139 7.80 28.40 -25.52
N ASN A 140 8.00 29.32 -26.48
CA ASN A 140 7.10 29.50 -27.64
C ASN A 140 7.14 28.28 -28.59
N VAL A 141 6.18 28.17 -29.50
CA VAL A 141 6.03 27.01 -30.41
C VAL A 141 7.30 26.75 -31.25
N GLU A 142 7.89 27.78 -31.87
CA GLU A 142 9.13 27.63 -32.66
C GLU A 142 10.32 27.08 -31.85
N PRO A 143 10.71 27.67 -30.70
CA PRO A 143 11.81 27.14 -29.90
C PRO A 143 11.53 25.75 -29.30
N ARG A 144 10.27 25.38 -29.03
CA ARG A 144 9.92 24.00 -28.62
C ARG A 144 10.33 22.99 -29.70
N THR A 145 10.16 23.33 -30.98
CA THR A 145 10.54 22.45 -32.10
C THR A 145 12.02 22.55 -32.51
N ALA A 146 12.62 23.75 -32.40
CA ALA A 146 13.97 24.04 -32.92
C ALA A 146 15.09 23.74 -31.90
N MET A 147 14.83 23.86 -30.60
CA MET A 147 15.83 23.69 -29.54
C MET A 147 15.85 22.24 -29.04
N LYS A 148 16.38 21.34 -29.87
CA LYS A 148 16.54 19.90 -29.55
C LYS A 148 17.92 19.62 -28.95
N PRO A 149 18.05 18.61 -28.05
CA PRO A 149 17.02 17.67 -27.61
C PRO A 149 16.42 17.97 -26.22
N TRP A 150 15.09 17.94 -26.13
CA TRP A 150 14.33 17.97 -24.88
C TRP A 150 14.40 16.60 -24.19
N ARG A 151 15.37 16.45 -23.28
CA ARG A 151 15.55 15.26 -22.45
C ARG A 151 16.18 15.60 -21.11
N ILE A 152 15.80 14.88 -20.07
CA ILE A 152 16.40 14.96 -18.73
C ILE A 152 16.25 13.63 -18.02
N CYS A 153 17.26 13.21 -17.25
CA CYS A 153 17.14 12.06 -16.37
C CYS A 153 17.27 12.50 -14.91
N GLN A 154 16.95 11.59 -13.99
CA GLN A 154 17.20 11.74 -12.57
C GLN A 154 17.50 10.37 -11.95
N HIS A 155 18.42 10.39 -10.98
CA HIS A 155 18.77 9.23 -10.17
C HIS A 155 17.80 9.08 -9.00
N GLU A 156 17.31 7.88 -8.77
CA GLU A 156 16.35 7.58 -7.70
C GLU A 156 17.08 6.91 -6.51
N TYR A 157 17.25 7.65 -5.42
CA TYR A 157 17.88 7.17 -4.20
C TYR A 157 16.88 6.93 -3.08
N LEU A 158 17.17 5.93 -2.25
CA LEU A 158 16.46 5.65 -1.02
C LEU A 158 17.48 5.31 0.07
N VAL A 159 17.65 6.19 1.05
CA VAL A 159 18.72 6.12 2.06
C VAL A 159 20.09 5.98 1.40
N ARG A 160 20.39 6.83 0.40
CA ARG A 160 21.64 6.80 -0.39
C ARG A 160 21.88 5.51 -1.19
N ILE A 161 20.93 4.59 -1.26
CA ILE A 161 20.98 3.42 -2.14
C ILE A 161 20.21 3.76 -3.41
N ILE A 162 20.86 3.66 -4.56
CA ILE A 162 20.20 3.87 -5.84
C ILE A 162 19.31 2.67 -6.16
N PHE A 163 18.04 2.92 -6.51
CA PHE A 163 17.07 1.86 -6.79
C PHE A 163 16.49 1.92 -8.21
N GLY A 164 16.62 3.05 -8.88
CA GLY A 164 16.17 3.20 -10.25
C GLY A 164 16.77 4.41 -10.95
N GLU A 165 16.63 4.41 -12.27
CA GLU A 165 16.99 5.52 -13.14
C GLU A 165 15.75 5.94 -13.90
N MET A 166 15.37 7.22 -13.80
CA MET A 166 14.20 7.74 -14.48
C MET A 166 14.57 8.81 -15.49
N CYS A 167 14.06 8.70 -16.73
CA CYS A 167 14.31 9.65 -17.79
C CYS A 167 13.02 10.16 -18.40
N PHE A 168 13.03 11.42 -18.79
CA PHE A 168 11.96 12.13 -19.44
C PHE A 168 12.42 12.68 -20.78
N TRP A 169 11.58 12.56 -21.80
CA TRP A 169 11.81 13.22 -23.08
C TRP A 169 10.49 13.64 -23.70
N MET A 170 10.58 14.61 -24.61
CA MET A 170 9.43 15.14 -25.34
C MET A 170 9.60 14.87 -26.83
N ASP A 171 8.58 14.28 -27.43
CA ASP A 171 8.47 14.12 -28.88
C ASP A 171 7.29 14.92 -29.42
N GLU A 172 7.39 15.34 -30.67
CA GLU A 172 6.26 15.95 -31.37
C GLU A 172 5.26 14.85 -31.77
N SER A 173 3.97 15.10 -31.51
CA SER A 173 2.92 14.18 -31.91
C SER A 173 2.38 14.54 -33.29
N GLU A 174 1.80 13.56 -33.99
CA GLU A 174 1.01 13.85 -35.19
C GLU A 174 -0.09 14.89 -34.88
N PRO A 175 -0.26 15.91 -35.74
CA PRO A 175 -1.28 16.93 -35.56
C PRO A 175 -2.67 16.32 -35.71
N VAL A 176 -3.59 16.72 -34.83
CA VAL A 176 -5.00 16.33 -34.95
C VAL A 176 -5.66 17.16 -36.07
N PRO A 177 -6.37 16.54 -37.03
CA PRO A 177 -7.10 17.28 -38.04
C PRO A 177 -8.08 18.25 -37.38
N ASN A 178 -8.05 19.53 -37.78
CA ASN A 178 -8.90 20.62 -37.27
C ASN A 178 -8.57 21.16 -35.87
N SER A 179 -7.42 20.81 -35.27
CA SER A 179 -6.93 21.44 -34.04
C SER A 179 -5.85 22.48 -34.34
N THR A 180 -5.97 23.68 -33.77
CA THR A 180 -4.93 24.73 -33.80
C THR A 180 -3.88 24.56 -32.70
N SER A 181 -4.10 23.67 -31.73
CA SER A 181 -3.18 23.45 -30.61
C SER A 181 -2.12 22.40 -30.98
N PRO A 182 -0.81 22.72 -30.84
CA PRO A 182 0.24 21.74 -31.05
C PRO A 182 0.18 20.62 -30.01
N ARG A 183 0.37 19.38 -30.47
CA ARG A 183 0.29 18.19 -29.63
C ARG A 183 1.69 17.61 -29.41
N TYR A 184 2.01 17.30 -28.17
CA TYR A 184 3.30 16.74 -27.76
C TYR A 184 3.10 15.41 -27.04
N GLN A 185 4.07 14.52 -27.14
CA GLN A 185 4.13 13.28 -26.38
C GLN A 185 5.22 13.41 -25.33
N MET A 186 4.81 13.42 -24.06
CA MET A 186 5.72 13.29 -22.95
C MET A 186 5.95 11.82 -22.66
N TRP A 187 7.21 11.44 -22.58
CA TRP A 187 7.61 10.12 -22.18
C TRP A 187 8.33 10.20 -20.84
N ALA A 188 8.00 9.28 -19.96
CA ALA A 188 8.71 9.05 -18.71
C ALA A 188 9.02 7.56 -18.64
N ALA A 189 10.31 7.18 -18.61
CA ALA A 189 10.73 5.80 -18.47
C ALA A 189 11.54 5.62 -17.20
N ILE A 190 11.33 4.49 -16.53
CA ILE A 190 12.11 4.09 -15.36
C ILE A 190 12.75 2.72 -15.61
N TYR A 191 14.03 2.62 -15.31
CA TYR A 191 14.77 1.37 -15.24
C TYR A 191 14.93 1.01 -13.77
N SER A 192 14.43 -0.16 -13.38
CA SER A 192 14.62 -0.66 -12.02
C SER A 192 15.98 -1.37 -11.93
N LEU A 193 16.87 -0.85 -11.07
CA LEU A 193 18.23 -1.39 -10.85
C LEU A 193 18.23 -2.67 -10.00
N GLU A 194 17.11 -3.37 -9.95
CA GLU A 194 16.96 -4.57 -9.16
C GLU A 194 17.80 -5.72 -9.72
N THR A 195 18.69 -6.25 -8.88
CA THR A 195 19.57 -7.35 -9.25
C THR A 195 18.88 -8.70 -9.02
N PRO A 196 19.20 -9.76 -9.79
CA PRO A 196 18.67 -11.09 -9.55
C PRO A 196 18.90 -11.58 -8.11
N GLN A 197 20.04 -11.20 -7.52
CA GLN A 197 20.38 -11.49 -6.13
C GLN A 197 19.40 -10.82 -5.16
N LEU A 198 19.08 -9.54 -5.38
CA LEU A 198 18.11 -8.82 -4.56
C LEU A 198 16.70 -9.44 -4.67
N CYS A 199 16.28 -9.89 -5.86
CA CYS A 199 15.01 -10.60 -6.02
C CYS A 199 14.93 -11.88 -5.17
N TRP A 200 16.01 -12.67 -5.16
CA TRP A 200 16.11 -13.87 -4.31
C TRP A 200 16.06 -13.51 -2.83
N VAL A 201 16.77 -12.46 -2.42
CA VAL A 201 16.74 -11.97 -1.04
C VAL A 201 15.32 -11.55 -0.64
N LYS A 202 14.61 -10.78 -1.47
CA LYS A 202 13.20 -10.42 -1.24
C LYS A 202 12.30 -11.65 -1.13
N PHE A 203 12.50 -12.65 -2.01
CA PHE A 203 11.69 -13.86 -2.00
C PHE A 203 11.87 -14.68 -0.72
N VAL A 204 13.12 -14.89 -0.31
CA VAL A 204 13.44 -15.56 0.96
C VAL A 204 12.88 -14.76 2.12
N PHE A 205 13.05 -13.44 2.12
CA PHE A 205 12.51 -12.55 3.15
C PHE A 205 10.98 -12.67 3.27
N ARG A 206 10.24 -12.56 2.16
CA ARG A 206 8.76 -12.72 2.12
C ARG A 206 8.32 -14.10 2.59
N SER A 207 9.08 -15.14 2.26
CA SER A 207 8.82 -16.52 2.71
C SER A 207 9.01 -16.66 4.23
N LEU A 208 10.05 -16.05 4.79
CA LEU A 208 10.30 -16.03 6.24
C LEU A 208 9.22 -15.23 6.97
N VAL A 209 8.84 -14.05 6.45
CA VAL A 209 7.75 -13.24 7.01
C VAL A 209 6.44 -14.01 7.00
N THR A 210 6.11 -14.67 5.89
CA THR A 210 4.89 -15.49 5.78
C THR A 210 4.88 -16.63 6.79
N THR A 211 6.02 -17.33 6.92
CA THR A 211 6.16 -18.41 7.92
C THR A 211 5.99 -17.86 9.34
N TYR A 212 6.54 -16.68 9.62
CA TYR A 212 6.38 -16.02 10.91
C TYR A 212 4.94 -15.57 11.18
N VAL A 213 4.22 -15.05 10.17
CA VAL A 213 2.80 -14.73 10.27
C VAL A 213 1.99 -15.97 10.64
N LEU A 214 2.23 -17.10 9.97
CA LEU A 214 1.56 -18.38 10.29
C LEU A 214 1.91 -18.87 11.70
N TYR A 215 3.15 -18.68 12.14
CA TYR A 215 3.57 -19.00 13.51
C TYR A 215 2.84 -18.12 14.54
N VAL A 216 2.72 -16.81 14.31
CA VAL A 216 1.97 -15.88 15.18
C VAL A 216 0.49 -16.27 15.23
N LEU A 217 -0.12 -16.57 14.08
CA LEU A 217 -1.51 -17.05 14.00
C LEU A 217 -1.69 -18.34 14.80
N TRP A 218 -0.77 -19.29 14.68
CA TRP A 218 -0.86 -20.53 15.43
C TRP A 218 -0.78 -20.30 16.94
N THR A 219 0.24 -19.56 17.38
CA THR A 219 0.55 -19.38 18.81
C THR A 219 -0.43 -18.45 19.53
N ARG A 220 -0.83 -17.34 18.90
CA ARG A 220 -1.68 -16.30 19.51
C ARG A 220 -3.16 -16.38 19.16
N TYR A 221 -3.56 -17.19 18.18
CA TYR A 221 -4.96 -17.32 17.80
C TYR A 221 -5.44 -18.78 17.92
N TYR A 222 -4.90 -19.70 17.11
CA TYR A 222 -5.42 -21.07 17.04
C TYR A 222 -5.17 -21.91 18.32
N CYS A 223 -4.05 -21.67 19.02
CA CYS A 223 -3.77 -22.37 20.28
C CYS A 223 -4.85 -22.11 21.35
N HIS A 224 -5.37 -20.88 21.41
CA HIS A 224 -6.43 -20.53 22.35
C HIS A 224 -7.77 -21.12 21.95
N TYR A 225 -8.12 -21.15 20.65
CA TYR A 225 -9.31 -21.87 20.18
C TYR A 225 -9.26 -23.36 20.50
N ARG A 226 -8.09 -24.01 20.33
CA ARG A 226 -7.91 -25.42 20.68
C ARG A 226 -8.14 -25.65 22.17
N THR A 227 -7.65 -24.75 23.02
CA THR A 227 -7.83 -24.81 24.47
C THR A 227 -9.29 -24.59 24.87
N LEU A 228 -9.97 -23.62 24.24
CA LEU A 228 -11.40 -23.35 24.44
C LEU A 228 -12.26 -24.55 24.06
N VAL A 229 -12.05 -25.14 22.89
CA VAL A 229 -12.75 -26.35 22.43
C VAL A 229 -12.55 -27.50 23.43
N ARG A 230 -11.32 -27.69 23.91
CA ARG A 230 -10.99 -28.70 24.91
C ARG A 230 -11.75 -28.45 26.21
N ASN A 231 -11.70 -27.23 26.75
CA ASN A 231 -12.37 -26.88 28.00
C ASN A 231 -13.90 -27.01 27.91
N LEU A 232 -14.50 -26.62 26.78
CA LEU A 232 -15.94 -26.76 26.55
C LEU A 232 -16.39 -28.22 26.43
N ARG A 233 -15.54 -29.09 25.87
CA ARG A 233 -15.83 -30.54 25.79
C ARG A 233 -15.69 -31.25 27.14
N PHE A 234 -14.70 -30.86 27.96
CA PHE A 234 -14.42 -31.54 29.24
C PHE A 234 -15.20 -30.97 30.43
N VAL A 235 -15.32 -29.64 30.52
CA VAL A 235 -15.92 -28.96 31.68
C VAL A 235 -17.36 -28.53 31.39
N GLY A 236 -17.62 -28.02 30.19
CA GLY A 236 -18.90 -27.39 29.81
C GLY A 236 -19.16 -26.07 30.55
N LEU A 237 -20.22 -25.34 30.18
CA LEU A 237 -20.61 -24.08 30.84
C LEU A 237 -21.71 -24.26 31.90
N GLY A 238 -22.15 -25.50 32.15
CA GLY A 238 -23.20 -25.84 33.11
C GLY A 238 -24.06 -27.02 32.62
N SER A 239 -24.88 -27.59 33.50
CA SER A 239 -25.79 -28.69 33.14
C SER A 239 -26.94 -28.28 32.21
N GLU A 240 -27.23 -26.98 32.12
CA GLU A 240 -28.31 -26.44 31.29
C GLU A 240 -27.90 -26.23 29.82
N TYR A 241 -26.59 -26.14 29.54
CA TYR A 241 -26.07 -25.82 28.22
C TYR A 241 -25.37 -27.03 27.62
N ILE A 242 -26.10 -27.80 26.80
CA ILE A 242 -25.59 -29.05 26.18
C ILE A 242 -25.02 -28.80 24.77
N HIS A 243 -25.50 -27.75 24.09
CA HIS A 243 -25.09 -27.42 22.72
C HIS A 243 -24.32 -26.11 22.70
N HIS A 244 -23.04 -26.20 22.35
CA HIS A 244 -22.15 -25.05 22.25
C HIS A 244 -21.78 -24.85 20.78
N GLN A 245 -21.97 -23.63 20.29
CA GLN A 245 -21.54 -23.22 18.96
C GLN A 245 -20.41 -22.20 19.10
N ILE A 246 -19.24 -22.54 18.57
CA ILE A 246 -18.08 -21.63 18.55
C ILE A 246 -18.07 -20.92 17.20
N VAL A 247 -18.01 -19.59 17.25
CA VAL A 247 -17.85 -18.70 16.10
C VAL A 247 -16.41 -18.22 16.09
N MET A 248 -15.69 -18.46 15.00
CA MET A 248 -14.33 -17.97 14.83
C MET A 248 -14.35 -16.51 14.37
N GLY A 249 -13.63 -15.64 15.07
CA GLY A 249 -13.47 -14.23 14.72
C GLY A 249 -12.37 -13.96 13.67
N ASP A 250 -12.09 -12.69 13.43
CA ASP A 250 -10.98 -12.23 12.58
C ASP A 250 -9.62 -12.49 13.27
N PRO A 251 -8.71 -13.27 12.67
CA PRO A 251 -7.37 -13.49 13.22
C PRO A 251 -6.39 -12.35 12.91
N GLY A 252 -6.76 -11.40 12.05
CA GLY A 252 -5.94 -10.26 11.62
C GLY A 252 -5.37 -9.48 12.78
N TYR A 253 -6.18 -9.21 13.81
CA TYR A 253 -5.71 -8.48 14.99
C TYR A 253 -4.42 -9.05 15.60
N ALA A 254 -4.29 -10.37 15.70
CA ALA A 254 -3.11 -11.01 16.29
C ALA A 254 -1.82 -10.77 15.48
N VAL A 255 -1.95 -10.62 14.17
CA VAL A 255 -0.84 -10.38 13.23
C VAL A 255 -0.52 -8.89 13.13
N LEU A 256 -1.55 -8.06 12.99
CA LEU A 256 -1.43 -6.61 12.82
C LEU A 256 -0.86 -5.93 14.08
N THR A 257 -1.13 -6.51 15.25
CA THR A 257 -0.55 -6.07 16.53
C THR A 257 0.83 -6.65 16.83
N ASP A 258 1.46 -7.39 15.91
CA ASP A 258 2.82 -7.88 16.10
C ASP A 258 3.86 -6.85 15.58
N PRO A 259 4.87 -6.45 16.38
CA PRO A 259 5.80 -5.39 16.01
C PRO A 259 6.67 -5.81 14.84
N PHE A 260 7.05 -7.08 14.85
CA PHE A 260 7.99 -7.63 13.92
C PHE A 260 7.33 -7.78 12.55
N VAL A 261 6.07 -8.23 12.50
CA VAL A 261 5.33 -8.29 11.22
C VAL A 261 5.21 -6.91 10.59
N SER A 262 4.71 -5.92 11.33
CA SER A 262 4.51 -4.56 10.78
C SER A 262 5.81 -3.91 10.34
N LEU A 263 6.91 -4.09 11.10
CA LEU A 263 8.23 -3.61 10.70
C LEU A 263 8.80 -4.37 9.51
N ALA A 264 8.61 -5.69 9.44
CA ALA A 264 9.08 -6.48 8.30
C ALA A 264 8.34 -6.11 7.02
N MET A 265 7.02 -5.88 7.08
CA MET A 265 6.22 -5.41 5.96
C MET A 265 6.59 -3.98 5.54
N PHE A 266 6.93 -3.10 6.50
CA PHE A 266 7.52 -1.78 6.19
C PHE A 266 8.78 -1.93 5.34
N VAL A 267 9.71 -2.79 5.78
CA VAL A 267 10.97 -3.04 5.07
C VAL A 267 10.72 -3.68 3.70
N ASP A 268 9.73 -4.57 3.57
CA ASP A 268 9.35 -5.16 2.28
C ASP A 268 8.89 -4.11 1.27
N ILE A 269 8.05 -3.16 1.69
CA ILE A 269 7.57 -2.07 0.84
C ILE A 269 8.72 -1.14 0.47
N TRP A 270 9.63 -0.88 1.43
CA TRP A 270 10.82 -0.06 1.23
C TRP A 270 11.69 -0.55 0.07
N TYR A 271 11.98 -1.85 0.03
CA TYR A 271 12.74 -2.45 -1.08
C TYR A 271 11.95 -2.52 -2.40
N GLY A 272 10.64 -2.23 -2.39
CA GLY A 272 9.75 -2.15 -3.53
C GLY A 272 9.50 -0.72 -4.06
N ALA A 273 10.28 0.27 -3.62
CA ALA A 273 10.11 1.69 -3.97
C ALA A 273 9.97 2.02 -5.48
N PRO A 274 10.77 1.48 -6.42
CA PRO A 274 10.57 1.81 -7.84
C PRO A 274 9.18 1.39 -8.35
N TYR A 275 8.64 0.30 -7.83
CA TYR A 275 7.31 -0.18 -8.19
C TYR A 275 6.18 0.64 -7.54
N MET A 276 6.47 1.40 -6.47
CA MET A 276 5.53 2.40 -5.95
C MET A 276 5.31 3.53 -6.95
N ILE A 277 6.40 4.05 -7.56
CA ILE A 277 6.32 5.07 -8.61
C ILE A 277 5.49 4.55 -9.79
N ILE A 278 5.80 3.33 -10.25
CA ILE A 278 5.07 2.65 -11.33
C ILE A 278 3.58 2.46 -10.98
N ALA A 279 3.28 2.10 -9.73
CA ALA A 279 1.89 1.97 -9.29
C ALA A 279 1.15 3.31 -9.35
N VAL A 280 1.77 4.43 -8.98
CA VAL A 280 1.16 5.77 -9.12
C VAL A 280 0.94 6.14 -10.58
N TRP A 281 1.85 5.77 -11.49
CA TRP A 281 1.64 5.93 -12.93
C TRP A 281 0.43 5.13 -13.42
N ARG A 282 0.31 3.86 -12.99
CA ARG A 282 -0.81 2.98 -13.34
C ARG A 282 -2.16 3.51 -12.87
N VAL A 283 -2.26 4.05 -11.66
CA VAL A 283 -3.52 4.65 -11.16
C VAL A 283 -3.91 5.92 -11.95
N SER A 284 -2.96 6.54 -12.65
CA SER A 284 -3.28 7.67 -13.53
C SER A 284 -3.98 7.25 -14.84
N GLN A 285 -4.01 5.96 -15.17
CA GLN A 285 -4.55 5.41 -16.41
C GLN A 285 -6.00 4.91 -16.25
N PHE A 286 -6.97 5.84 -16.21
CA PHE A 286 -8.40 5.49 -16.07
C PHE A 286 -9.00 4.73 -17.26
N GLN A 287 -8.33 4.74 -18.43
CA GLN A 287 -8.80 4.05 -19.64
C GLN A 287 -8.52 2.55 -19.61
N ASP A 288 -7.50 2.11 -18.85
CA ASP A 288 -7.16 0.70 -18.67
C ASP A 288 -7.45 0.32 -17.22
N LEU A 289 -8.65 -0.20 -16.99
CA LEU A 289 -9.12 -0.58 -15.66
C LEU A 289 -8.25 -1.67 -15.02
N TRP A 290 -7.57 -2.49 -15.82
CA TRP A 290 -6.68 -3.53 -15.30
C TRP A 290 -5.37 -2.91 -14.77
N ALA A 291 -4.73 -2.04 -15.55
CA ALA A 291 -3.56 -1.30 -15.08
C ALA A 291 -3.91 -0.48 -13.82
N TYR A 292 -5.05 0.22 -13.85
CA TYR A 292 -5.56 0.97 -12.70
C TYR A 292 -5.73 0.09 -11.45
N ALA A 293 -6.40 -1.06 -11.57
CA ALA A 293 -6.63 -1.99 -10.46
C ALA A 293 -5.31 -2.55 -9.89
N LEU A 294 -4.35 -2.90 -10.75
CA LEU A 294 -3.02 -3.32 -10.33
C LEU A 294 -2.27 -2.22 -9.56
N GLY A 295 -2.40 -0.96 -10.01
CA GLY A 295 -1.84 0.19 -9.30
C GLY A 295 -2.46 0.36 -7.90
N CYS A 296 -3.79 0.33 -7.80
CA CYS A 296 -4.51 0.45 -6.54
C CYS A 296 -4.15 -0.67 -5.55
N MET A 297 -4.10 -1.92 -6.03
CA MET A 297 -3.76 -3.08 -5.21
C MET A 297 -2.29 -3.06 -4.76
N TYR A 298 -1.36 -2.59 -5.59
CA TYR A 298 0.03 -2.43 -5.15
C TYR A 298 0.15 -1.34 -4.08
N LEU A 299 -0.54 -0.21 -4.26
CA LEU A 299 -0.55 0.90 -3.30
C LEU A 299 -1.27 0.55 -1.99
N SER A 300 -2.20 -0.40 -1.97
CA SER A 300 -2.87 -0.82 -0.72
C SER A 300 -1.89 -1.40 0.30
N ARG A 301 -0.73 -1.91 -0.14
CA ARG A 301 0.36 -2.36 0.75
C ARG A 301 0.82 -1.25 1.70
N THR A 302 0.65 0.03 1.35
CA THR A 302 0.97 1.16 2.22
C THR A 302 0.17 1.16 3.54
N VAL A 303 -0.89 0.37 3.68
CA VAL A 303 -1.60 0.16 4.94
C VAL A 303 -0.70 -0.31 6.08
N TRP A 304 0.37 -1.05 5.77
CA TRP A 304 1.32 -1.53 6.78
C TRP A 304 2.05 -0.39 7.49
N PHE A 305 2.23 0.73 6.79
CA PHE A 305 2.73 1.94 7.41
C PHE A 305 1.76 2.48 8.46
N ALA A 306 0.45 2.44 8.16
CA ALA A 306 -0.57 2.84 9.13
C ALA A 306 -0.63 1.91 10.33
N TYR A 307 -0.50 0.59 10.13
CA TYR A 307 -0.40 -0.36 11.25
C TYR A 307 0.82 -0.10 12.14
N LEU A 308 1.98 0.20 11.54
CA LEU A 308 3.18 0.55 12.28
C LEU A 308 3.03 1.87 13.05
N CYS A 309 2.45 2.91 12.41
CA CYS A 309 2.17 4.19 13.04
C CYS A 309 1.17 4.07 14.19
N MET A 310 0.05 3.37 13.99
CA MET A 310 -0.95 3.13 15.04
C MET A 310 -0.34 2.43 16.24
N ARG A 311 0.56 1.46 16.01
CA ARG A 311 1.29 0.80 17.08
C ARG A 311 2.18 1.78 17.84
N GLY A 312 3.01 2.55 17.14
CA GLY A 312 3.91 3.54 17.74
C GLY A 312 3.13 4.58 18.56
N LEU A 313 2.04 5.09 18.00
CA LEU A 313 1.11 5.99 18.68
C LEU A 313 0.46 5.33 19.90
N SER A 314 -0.01 4.09 19.80
CA SER A 314 -0.60 3.37 20.93
C SER A 314 0.40 3.21 22.09
N SER A 315 1.66 2.88 21.78
CA SER A 315 2.72 2.83 22.79
C SER A 315 2.99 4.20 23.42
N LEU A 316 3.02 5.27 22.61
CA LEU A 316 3.22 6.64 23.08
C LEU A 316 2.06 7.12 23.96
N VAL A 317 0.81 6.87 23.55
CA VAL A 317 -0.42 7.23 24.27
C VAL A 317 -0.47 6.53 25.61
N LYS A 318 -0.15 5.23 25.66
CA LYS A 318 -0.06 4.47 26.92
C LYS A 318 1.03 5.01 27.84
N TRP A 319 2.20 5.32 27.28
CA TRP A 319 3.30 5.89 28.04
C TRP A 319 2.96 7.27 28.62
N ARG A 320 2.25 8.11 27.86
CA ARG A 320 1.79 9.45 28.27
C ARG A 320 0.46 9.45 29.03
N ARG A 321 -0.21 8.30 29.16
CA ARG A 321 -1.54 8.13 29.77
C ARG A 321 -2.64 8.98 29.12
N TRP A 322 -2.58 9.16 27.80
CA TRP A 322 -3.56 9.93 27.04
C TRP A 322 -4.72 9.08 26.51
N GLU A 323 -4.96 7.91 27.09
CA GLU A 323 -5.96 6.95 26.58
C GLU A 323 -7.37 7.56 26.50
N ALA A 324 -7.71 8.48 27.41
CA ALA A 324 -9.00 9.18 27.40
C ALA A 324 -9.18 10.17 26.23
N SER A 325 -8.09 10.54 25.55
CA SER A 325 -8.12 11.53 24.45
C SER A 325 -8.17 10.88 23.06
N PHE A 326 -8.04 9.55 22.96
CA PHE A 326 -7.98 8.84 21.69
C PHE A 326 -9.06 7.77 21.60
N ALA A 327 -9.79 7.74 20.49
CA ALA A 327 -10.69 6.63 20.17
C ALA A 327 -9.91 5.45 19.57
N PRO A 328 -10.29 4.19 19.88
CA PRO A 328 -9.69 3.02 19.24
C PRO A 328 -10.04 2.99 17.75
N VAL A 329 -9.07 2.66 16.91
CA VAL A 329 -9.25 2.52 15.46
C VAL A 329 -9.34 1.03 15.12
N ASP A 330 -10.36 0.65 14.37
CA ASP A 330 -10.49 -0.72 13.88
C ASP A 330 -9.50 -0.99 12.73
N PRO A 331 -8.59 -1.97 12.87
CA PRO A 331 -7.59 -2.24 11.85
C PRO A 331 -8.17 -2.86 10.56
N GLY A 332 -9.35 -3.49 10.62
CA GLY A 332 -10.07 -4.01 9.47
C GLY A 332 -10.64 -2.90 8.60
N PHE A 333 -11.24 -1.88 9.22
CA PHE A 333 -11.67 -0.66 8.52
C PHE A 333 -10.50 0.04 7.81
N LEU A 334 -9.33 0.07 8.45
CA LEU A 334 -8.12 0.63 7.87
C LEU A 334 -7.64 -0.17 6.65
N ALA A 335 -7.70 -1.50 6.71
CA ALA A 335 -7.44 -2.38 5.57
C ALA A 335 -8.39 -2.10 4.41
N ILE A 336 -9.70 -2.10 4.67
CA ILE A 336 -10.72 -1.84 3.65
C ILE A 336 -10.50 -0.46 3.02
N SER A 337 -10.25 0.56 3.84
CA SER A 337 -9.97 1.92 3.38
C SER A 337 -8.74 1.98 2.50
N ALA A 338 -7.66 1.27 2.83
CA ALA A 338 -6.46 1.24 2.02
C ALA A 338 -6.68 0.57 0.64
N TYR A 339 -7.48 -0.50 0.58
CA TYR A 339 -7.82 -1.15 -0.70
C TYR A 339 -8.71 -0.26 -1.59
N LEU A 340 -9.68 0.44 -1.00
CA LEU A 340 -10.62 1.27 -1.75
C LEU A 340 -10.03 2.64 -2.13
N TYR A 341 -9.33 3.27 -1.20
CA TYR A 341 -8.87 4.65 -1.34
C TYR A 341 -7.37 4.81 -1.57
N GLY A 342 -6.54 3.79 -1.34
CA GLY A 342 -5.08 3.91 -1.45
C GLY A 342 -4.60 4.44 -2.80
N GLY A 343 -5.11 3.84 -3.90
CA GLY A 343 -4.86 4.33 -5.26
C GLY A 343 -5.46 5.72 -5.54
N PRO A 344 -6.79 5.89 -5.42
CA PRO A 344 -7.45 7.18 -5.65
C PRO A 344 -6.81 8.35 -4.87
N MET A 345 -6.45 8.11 -3.60
CA MET A 345 -5.79 9.10 -2.76
C MET A 345 -4.39 9.42 -3.27
N ALA A 346 -3.61 8.43 -3.70
CA ALA A 346 -2.29 8.67 -4.32
C ALA A 346 -2.40 9.58 -5.56
N SER A 347 -3.40 9.32 -6.43
CA SER A 347 -3.67 10.18 -7.58
C SER A 347 -4.14 11.58 -7.20
N PHE A 348 -4.97 11.70 -6.15
CA PHE A 348 -5.41 13.00 -5.64
C PHE A 348 -4.24 13.80 -5.07
N ILE A 349 -3.39 13.19 -4.25
CA ILE A 349 -2.18 13.80 -3.69
C ILE A 349 -1.25 14.28 -4.82
N ALA A 350 -1.03 13.44 -5.85
CA ALA A 350 -0.16 13.79 -6.98
C ALA A 350 -0.70 14.96 -7.84
N LYS A 351 -2.02 15.20 -7.85
CA LYS A 351 -2.68 16.23 -8.68
C LYS A 351 -3.05 17.50 -7.92
N THR A 352 -2.76 17.58 -6.62
CA THR A 352 -3.08 18.73 -5.77
C THR A 352 -1.81 19.44 -5.30
N HIS A 353 -1.96 20.64 -4.74
CA HIS A 353 -0.83 21.38 -4.17
C HIS A 353 -0.12 20.64 -3.02
N VAL A 354 -0.70 19.56 -2.49
CA VAL A 354 -0.02 18.66 -1.55
C VAL A 354 1.23 18.04 -2.18
N ALA A 355 1.24 17.78 -3.49
CA ALA A 355 2.42 17.32 -4.24
C ALA A 355 3.63 18.26 -4.06
N TRP A 356 3.40 19.55 -3.82
CA TRP A 356 4.48 20.51 -3.57
C TRP A 356 5.29 20.18 -2.33
N ILE A 357 4.65 19.68 -1.27
CA ILE A 357 5.33 19.25 -0.05
C ILE A 357 6.28 18.08 -0.36
N PHE A 358 5.81 17.09 -1.12
CA PHE A 358 6.62 15.95 -1.55
C PHE A 358 7.83 16.37 -2.37
N ARG A 359 7.62 17.28 -3.33
CA ARG A 359 8.70 17.84 -4.16
C ARG A 359 9.83 18.46 -3.34
N GLN A 360 9.50 19.21 -2.29
CA GLN A 360 10.52 19.79 -1.42
C GLN A 360 11.28 18.71 -0.65
N LEU A 361 10.57 17.69 -0.17
CA LEU A 361 11.15 16.61 0.63
C LEU A 361 12.15 15.74 -0.15
N TRP A 362 11.95 15.56 -1.45
CA TRP A 362 12.86 14.79 -2.30
C TRP A 362 14.27 15.36 -2.40
N SER A 363 14.44 16.66 -2.15
CA SER A 363 15.75 17.30 -2.16
C SER A 363 16.50 17.20 -0.81
N VAL A 364 15.79 16.78 0.25
CA VAL A 364 16.33 16.77 1.60
C VAL A 364 17.15 15.50 1.83
N GLY A 365 18.40 15.66 2.25
CA GLY A 365 19.32 14.55 2.50
C GLY A 365 20.32 14.29 1.37
N LEU A 366 20.14 14.94 0.21
CA LEU A 366 21.09 14.90 -0.90
C LEU A 366 22.25 15.90 -0.72
N PRO A 367 23.48 15.52 -1.10
CA PRO A 367 24.60 16.45 -1.26
C PRO A 367 24.28 17.57 -2.26
N GLU A 368 24.84 18.77 -2.06
CA GLU A 368 24.56 19.92 -2.94
C GLU A 368 24.90 19.66 -4.41
N SER A 369 25.94 18.87 -4.68
CA SER A 369 26.34 18.48 -6.03
C SER A 369 25.27 17.63 -6.75
N GLN A 370 24.44 16.89 -6.00
CA GLN A 370 23.47 15.92 -6.55
C GLN A 370 22.02 16.43 -6.52
N LYS A 371 21.74 17.58 -5.91
CA LYS A 371 20.37 18.12 -5.79
C LYS A 371 19.65 18.35 -7.12
N ASN A 372 20.41 18.51 -8.21
CA ASN A 372 19.88 18.71 -9.56
C ASN A 372 19.93 17.42 -10.41
N GLU A 373 20.48 16.34 -9.89
CA GLU A 373 20.68 15.09 -10.64
C GLU A 373 19.87 13.94 -10.04
N ALA A 374 19.43 14.08 -8.79
CA ALA A 374 18.87 12.99 -8.00
C ALA A 374 17.68 13.42 -7.16
N ILE A 375 16.90 12.43 -6.73
CA ILE A 375 15.91 12.55 -5.65
C ILE A 375 16.19 11.54 -4.54
N GLU A 376 15.91 11.90 -3.29
CA GLU A 376 16.02 11.03 -2.11
C GLU A 376 14.63 10.73 -1.54
N GLY A 377 14.22 9.47 -1.67
CA GLY A 377 12.90 8.96 -1.37
C GLY A 377 12.56 8.89 0.11
N PHE A 378 13.53 8.82 1.02
CA PHE A 378 13.24 8.43 2.42
C PHE A 378 12.25 9.37 3.10
N LEU A 379 12.48 10.68 3.01
CA LEU A 379 11.68 11.68 3.73
C LEU A 379 10.32 11.93 3.08
N GLY A 380 10.23 11.86 1.76
CA GLY A 380 8.95 11.98 1.07
C GLY A 380 8.07 10.75 1.31
N GLU A 381 8.61 9.53 1.33
CA GLU A 381 7.86 8.33 1.70
C GLU A 381 7.37 8.41 3.16
N ALA A 382 8.24 8.80 4.09
CA ALA A 382 7.87 8.98 5.50
C ALA A 382 6.71 9.99 5.70
N ARG A 383 6.68 11.08 4.93
CA ARG A 383 5.59 12.07 4.98
C ARG A 383 4.33 11.61 4.25
N TYR A 384 4.46 10.80 3.19
CA TYR A 384 3.32 10.21 2.48
C TYR A 384 2.52 9.32 3.42
N ILE A 385 3.25 8.49 4.16
CA ILE A 385 2.76 7.65 5.23
C ILE A 385 2.02 8.46 6.30
N GLN A 386 2.62 9.58 6.72
CA GLN A 386 1.99 10.44 7.72
C GLN A 386 0.66 11.02 7.22
N LEU A 387 0.58 11.46 5.97
CA LEU A 387 -0.66 12.02 5.39
C LEU A 387 -1.75 10.96 5.22
N LEU A 388 -1.40 9.76 4.78
CA LEU A 388 -2.36 8.65 4.71
C LEU A 388 -2.88 8.24 6.09
N THR A 389 -2.01 8.24 7.10
CA THR A 389 -2.42 7.92 8.47
C THR A 389 -3.28 9.00 9.10
N THR A 390 -2.97 10.28 8.91
CA THR A 390 -3.80 11.36 9.45
C THR A 390 -5.17 11.44 8.79
N SER A 391 -5.28 11.18 7.48
CA SER A 391 -6.57 11.15 6.78
C SER A 391 -7.47 10.00 7.22
N ALA A 392 -6.89 8.83 7.54
CA ALA A 392 -7.64 7.72 8.14
C ALA A 392 -8.10 8.02 9.58
N LEU A 393 -7.35 8.86 10.31
CA LEU A 393 -7.66 9.26 11.69
C LEU A 393 -8.64 10.44 11.78
N SER A 394 -8.79 11.24 10.72
CA SER A 394 -9.62 12.46 10.71
C SER A 394 -11.10 12.21 10.39
N ASN A 395 -11.61 11.00 10.62
CA ASN A 395 -13.02 10.68 10.41
C ASN A 395 -13.74 10.57 11.77
N PRO A 396 -14.21 11.68 12.37
CA PRO A 396 -14.88 11.66 13.67
C PRO A 396 -16.37 11.29 13.59
N SER A 397 -16.89 10.84 12.45
CA SER A 397 -18.32 10.59 12.27
C SER A 397 -18.62 9.12 11.96
N LEU A 398 -18.54 8.30 13.01
CA LEU A 398 -19.37 7.11 13.20
C LEU A 398 -19.41 6.83 14.71
N HIS A 399 -20.23 7.63 15.41
CA HIS A 399 -20.77 7.25 16.72
C HIS A 399 -21.57 5.95 16.52
N VAL A 400 -20.90 4.82 16.70
CA VAL A 400 -21.57 3.57 17.03
C VAL A 400 -21.71 3.62 18.55
N ASP A 401 -22.88 4.03 18.99
CA ASP A 401 -23.26 4.01 20.39
C ASP A 401 -23.10 2.59 20.97
N ASP A 402 -22.46 2.55 22.14
CA ASP A 402 -22.41 1.46 23.12
C ASP A 402 -22.05 0.05 22.64
N VAL A 403 -20.74 -0.19 22.49
CA VAL A 403 -20.13 -1.45 22.92
C VAL A 403 -18.96 -1.14 23.85
N GLN A 404 -19.21 -1.21 25.15
CA GLN A 404 -18.17 -1.17 26.19
C GLN A 404 -17.19 -2.33 26.00
N PHE A 405 -16.13 -2.13 25.20
CA PHE A 405 -14.95 -2.97 25.22
C PHE A 405 -14.06 -2.57 26.40
N SER A 406 -14.42 -3.05 27.60
CA SER A 406 -13.49 -3.02 28.73
C SER A 406 -12.37 -4.05 28.51
N THR A 407 -11.25 -3.57 28.00
CA THR A 407 -9.94 -4.21 28.19
C THR A 407 -9.61 -4.21 29.68
N CYS A 408 -9.78 -5.34 30.35
CA CYS A 408 -9.13 -5.59 31.63
C CYS A 408 -8.68 -7.05 31.67
N VAL A 409 -7.38 -7.25 31.43
CA VAL A 409 -6.68 -8.48 31.80
C VAL A 409 -6.76 -8.60 33.32
N LEU A 410 -7.65 -9.46 33.80
CA LEU A 410 -7.57 -10.22 35.04
C LEU A 410 -8.81 -11.13 35.11
N ALA A 411 -8.58 -12.43 35.24
CA ALA A 411 -9.63 -13.40 35.47
C ALA A 411 -10.45 -13.01 36.71
N ARG A 412 -11.64 -12.44 36.49
CA ARG A 412 -12.65 -12.28 37.53
C ARG A 412 -14.01 -12.51 36.90
N ALA A 413 -14.50 -13.74 37.02
CA ALA A 413 -15.88 -14.09 36.72
C ALA A 413 -16.79 -13.18 37.56
N ARG A 414 -17.54 -12.28 36.92
CA ARG A 414 -18.55 -11.47 37.57
C ARG A 414 -19.89 -12.15 37.35
N HIS A 415 -20.38 -12.84 38.38
CA HIS A 415 -21.75 -13.34 38.48
C HIS A 415 -22.68 -12.12 38.49
N VAL A 416 -23.59 -12.03 37.52
CA VAL A 416 -24.72 -11.09 37.59
C VAL A 416 -25.92 -11.92 38.03
N GLU A 417 -26.16 -11.93 39.34
CA GLU A 417 -27.44 -12.35 39.90
C GLU A 417 -28.43 -11.20 39.73
N SER A 418 -29.50 -11.45 38.98
CA SER A 418 -30.76 -10.73 39.16
C SER A 418 -31.90 -11.73 39.08
N LEU A 419 -32.61 -11.89 40.20
CA LEU A 419 -33.90 -12.56 40.31
C LEU A 419 -34.65 -11.92 41.50
N PRO A 420 -35.99 -12.03 41.60
CA PRO A 420 -36.94 -12.52 40.60
C PRO A 420 -38.18 -11.60 40.45
N THR A 421 -38.95 -11.78 39.38
CA THR A 421 -40.42 -11.96 39.44
C THR A 421 -40.97 -12.26 38.05
N GLY A 422 -41.94 -13.17 37.99
CA GLY A 422 -42.88 -13.25 36.86
C GLY A 422 -42.62 -14.37 35.85
N SER A 423 -43.46 -15.40 35.94
CA SER A 423 -43.68 -16.48 34.98
C SER A 423 -43.64 -16.06 33.50
N SER A 424 -42.87 -16.76 32.68
CA SER A 424 -43.39 -17.50 31.50
C SER A 424 -42.22 -18.08 30.70
N TYR A 425 -42.34 -19.35 30.36
CA TYR A 425 -41.43 -20.15 29.57
C TYR A 425 -41.21 -19.50 28.17
N LYS A 426 -40.03 -18.92 27.92
CA LYS A 426 -39.53 -18.70 26.55
C LYS A 426 -38.11 -19.25 26.44
N ARG A 427 -37.98 -20.21 25.52
CA ARG A 427 -36.75 -20.89 25.10
C ARG A 427 -35.79 -19.85 24.52
N GLY A 428 -34.99 -19.22 25.38
CA GLY A 428 -34.02 -18.19 25.02
C GLY A 428 -32.68 -18.81 24.63
N THR A 429 -32.30 -18.70 23.38
CA THR A 429 -30.93 -18.92 22.92
C THR A 429 -30.05 -17.84 23.54
N LYS A 430 -29.34 -18.14 24.62
CA LYS A 430 -28.33 -17.22 25.17
C LYS A 430 -27.04 -17.38 24.38
N ILE A 431 -26.69 -16.35 23.62
CA ILE A 431 -25.40 -16.22 22.95
C ILE A 431 -24.42 -15.67 24.01
N LEU A 432 -23.46 -16.49 24.42
CA LEU A 432 -22.33 -16.06 25.23
C LEU A 432 -21.15 -15.79 24.29
N GLU A 433 -20.93 -14.52 23.98
CA GLU A 433 -19.77 -14.07 23.22
C GLU A 433 -18.55 -14.06 24.13
N TYR A 434 -17.65 -15.02 23.90
CA TYR A 434 -16.31 -14.99 24.48
C TYR A 434 -15.38 -14.35 23.45
N TYR A 435 -15.01 -13.10 23.68
CA TYR A 435 -13.87 -12.48 23.03
C TYR A 435 -12.60 -13.02 23.69
N VAL A 436 -11.80 -13.77 22.93
CA VAL A 436 -10.48 -14.26 23.34
C VAL A 436 -9.41 -13.38 22.71
#